data_AF-A0A523K9S6-F1
#
_entry.id   AF-A0A523K9S6-F1
#
_cell.length_a   1.000
_cell.length_b   1.000
_cell.length_c   1.000
_cell.angle_alpha   90.00
_cell.angle_beta   90.00
_cell.angle_gamma   90.00
#
_symmetry.space_group_name_H-M   'P 1'
#
loop_
_entity.id
_entity.type
_entity.pdbx_description
1 polymer ?
#
loop_
_entity_poly.entity_id
_entity_poly.type
_entity_poly.pdbx_seq_one_letter_code
_entity_poly.pdbx_strand_id
1 'polypeptide(L)'
;MAQDTTRTVKKLFVFAIVMFGFGYVMVPIYDVLCDITGLNGKTGEISQSEAETNRVDVDRLVTVEFDTNVNPALPWKFKVAEYKMKIHPGEIAEAVFIVENKSDKSVIGQAVPSVAPAQASLYFNKTECFCFIKQVLGPRERKEMIVRFVVDSKLPEKITTMTLSYTFFRVPDSNDVIVSDKKSVKAINTKDW
;
A
#
# COMPACT_ATOMS: atom_id res chain seq x y z
N MET A 1 -19.88 -8.26 61.07
CA MET A 1 -20.19 -8.10 59.62
C MET A 1 -19.15 -7.27 58.84
N ALA A 2 -17.97 -6.92 59.38
CA ALA A 2 -16.97 -6.12 58.66
C ALA A 2 -15.84 -6.93 57.98
N GLN A 3 -15.70 -8.22 58.31
CA GLN A 3 -14.55 -9.03 57.89
C GLN A 3 -14.72 -9.63 56.48
N ASP A 4 -15.95 -9.96 56.07
CA ASP A 4 -16.25 -10.54 54.75
C ASP A 4 -16.20 -9.55 53.58
N THR A 5 -16.61 -8.30 53.82
CA THR A 5 -16.55 -7.23 52.80
C THR A 5 -15.10 -6.89 52.47
N THR A 6 -14.24 -6.77 53.48
CA THR A 6 -12.81 -6.47 53.28
C THR A 6 -12.08 -7.58 52.51
N ARG A 7 -12.43 -8.85 52.76
CA ARG A 7 -11.89 -10.00 52.01
C ARG A 7 -12.37 -10.02 50.55
N THR A 8 -13.61 -9.62 50.31
CA THR A 8 -14.20 -9.56 48.95
C THR A 8 -13.60 -8.41 48.15
N VAL A 9 -13.45 -7.21 48.75
CA VAL A 9 -12.80 -6.06 48.12
C VAL A 9 -11.35 -6.36 47.76
N LYS A 10 -10.60 -7.03 48.66
CA LYS A 10 -9.22 -7.44 48.37
C LYS A 10 -9.13 -8.41 47.19
N LYS A 11 -10.07 -9.36 47.07
CA LYS A 11 -10.12 -10.30 45.93
C LYS A 11 -10.42 -9.57 44.61
N LEU A 12 -11.39 -8.66 44.61
CA LEU A 12 -11.75 -7.89 43.41
C LEU A 12 -10.60 -6.99 42.96
N PHE A 13 -9.88 -6.37 43.91
CA PHE A 13 -8.73 -5.52 43.61
C PHE A 13 -7.56 -6.32 43.02
N VAL A 14 -7.25 -7.50 43.59
CA VAL A 14 -6.23 -8.41 43.02
C VAL A 14 -6.63 -8.87 41.62
N PHE A 15 -7.90 -9.22 41.42
CA PHE A 15 -8.40 -9.64 40.11
C PHE A 15 -8.28 -8.54 39.06
N ALA A 16 -8.60 -7.29 39.41
CA ALA A 16 -8.41 -6.15 38.52
C ALA A 16 -6.95 -6.00 38.10
N ILE A 17 -6.00 -6.03 39.05
CA ILE A 17 -4.56 -5.94 38.74
C ILE A 17 -4.11 -7.08 37.82
N VAL A 18 -4.60 -8.30 38.02
CA VAL A 18 -4.28 -9.44 37.15
C VAL A 18 -4.80 -9.24 35.73
N MET A 19 -6.03 -8.74 35.55
CA MET A 19 -6.56 -8.48 34.20
C MET A 19 -5.79 -7.39 33.46
N PHE A 20 -5.40 -6.31 34.15
CA PHE A 20 -4.56 -5.26 33.55
C PHE A 20 -3.14 -5.75 33.25
N GLY A 21 -2.55 -6.53 34.15
CA GLY A 21 -1.24 -7.14 33.95
C GLY A 21 -1.24 -8.09 32.75
N PHE A 22 -2.29 -8.88 32.58
CA PHE A 22 -2.46 -9.76 31.42
C PHE A 22 -2.54 -8.97 30.11
N GLY A 23 -3.31 -7.87 30.07
CA GLY A 23 -3.38 -7.00 28.90
C GLY A 23 -2.03 -6.38 28.52
N TYR A 24 -1.25 -5.93 29.52
CA TYR A 24 0.09 -5.38 29.29
C TYR A 24 1.08 -6.43 28.78
N VAL A 25 1.05 -7.64 29.35
CA VAL A 25 1.91 -8.76 28.96
C VAL A 25 1.49 -9.37 27.61
N MET A 26 0.25 -9.16 27.18
CA MET A 26 -0.22 -9.66 25.89
C MET A 26 0.59 -9.09 24.71
N VAL A 27 0.95 -7.81 24.77
CA VAL A 27 1.73 -7.13 23.71
C VAL A 27 3.07 -7.81 23.43
N PRO A 28 3.99 -7.99 24.40
CA PRO A 28 5.27 -8.67 24.15
C PRO A 28 5.12 -10.17 23.82
N ILE A 29 4.10 -10.86 24.36
CA ILE A 29 3.82 -12.25 23.98
C ILE A 29 3.42 -12.32 22.49
N TYR A 30 2.58 -11.39 22.03
CA TYR A 30 2.26 -11.31 20.62
C TYR A 30 3.50 -11.03 19.77
N ASP A 31 4.38 -10.13 20.18
CA ASP A 31 5.60 -9.85 19.42
C ASP A 31 6.50 -11.09 19.31
N VAL A 32 6.72 -11.86 20.39
CA VAL A 32 7.49 -13.12 20.36
C VAL A 32 6.82 -14.19 19.48
N LEU A 33 5.50 -14.32 19.55
CA LEU A 33 4.76 -15.22 18.68
C LEU A 33 4.84 -14.77 17.21
N CYS A 34 4.83 -13.47 16.96
CA CYS A 34 4.98 -12.90 15.63
C CYS A 34 6.39 -13.17 15.05
N ASP A 35 7.42 -13.16 15.88
CA ASP A 35 8.80 -13.51 15.49
C ASP A 35 8.93 -15.00 15.16
N ILE A 36 8.30 -15.87 15.95
CA ILE A 36 8.34 -17.33 15.74
C ILE A 36 7.51 -17.76 14.52
N THR A 37 6.33 -17.16 14.33
CA THR A 37 5.37 -17.56 13.29
C THR A 37 5.50 -16.76 12.00
N GLY A 38 6.22 -15.63 12.02
CA GLY A 38 6.38 -14.73 10.88
C GLY A 38 5.08 -14.02 10.45
N LEU A 39 4.03 -14.04 11.28
CA LEU A 39 2.67 -13.62 10.90
C LEU A 39 2.47 -12.10 10.80
N ASN A 40 3.40 -11.28 11.29
CA ASN A 40 3.07 -9.87 11.55
C ASN A 40 3.60 -8.85 10.56
N GLY A 41 4.47 -9.21 9.61
CA GLY A 41 4.97 -8.25 8.61
C GLY A 41 5.48 -6.92 9.21
N LYS A 42 5.77 -6.87 10.51
CA LYS A 42 6.40 -5.75 11.20
C LYS A 42 7.82 -5.77 10.72
N THR A 43 8.02 -5.10 9.59
CA THR A 43 9.24 -4.36 9.32
C THR A 43 9.61 -3.65 10.63
N GLY A 44 10.63 -4.16 11.33
CA GLY A 44 11.47 -3.26 12.10
C GLY A 44 11.83 -2.10 11.18
N GLU A 45 11.92 -0.89 11.72
CA GLU A 45 12.51 0.23 10.98
C GLU A 45 13.79 -0.29 10.32
N ILE A 46 13.73 -0.52 9.01
CA ILE A 46 14.88 -0.95 8.25
C ILE A 46 15.72 0.30 8.16
N SER A 47 16.53 0.52 9.19
CA SER A 47 17.68 1.39 9.12
C SER A 47 18.45 1.01 7.86
N GLN A 48 18.90 2.01 7.10
CA GLN A 48 19.59 1.82 5.81
C GLN A 48 20.75 0.81 5.86
N SER A 49 21.23 0.42 7.04
CA SER A 49 22.26 -0.61 7.24
C SER A 49 21.81 -2.06 7.08
N GLU A 50 20.52 -2.40 7.16
CA GLU A 50 20.05 -3.79 6.91
C GLU A 50 19.74 -4.09 5.43
N ALA A 51 19.74 -3.06 4.58
CA ALA A 51 19.68 -3.25 3.14
C ALA A 51 20.94 -3.95 2.58
N GLU A 52 22.05 -3.98 3.32
CA GLU A 52 23.27 -4.71 2.94
C GLU A 52 23.27 -6.20 3.36
N THR A 53 22.35 -6.63 4.24
CA THR A 53 22.30 -8.03 4.71
C THR A 53 21.39 -8.94 3.88
N ASN A 54 20.60 -8.40 2.96
CA ASN A 54 19.98 -9.20 1.91
C ASN A 54 21.03 -9.46 0.83
N ARG A 55 21.86 -10.48 1.05
CA ARG A 55 22.78 -10.98 0.03
C ARG A 55 21.97 -11.23 -1.24
N VAL A 56 22.35 -10.54 -2.31
CA VAL A 56 21.77 -10.74 -3.64
C VAL A 56 21.97 -12.21 -4.02
N ASP A 57 20.88 -12.89 -4.30
CA ASP A 57 20.91 -14.28 -4.77
C ASP A 57 21.23 -14.28 -6.28
N VAL A 58 22.52 -14.32 -6.58
CA VAL A 58 23.06 -14.32 -7.96
C VAL A 58 22.77 -15.61 -8.72
N ASP A 59 22.48 -16.72 -8.03
CA ASP A 59 22.21 -18.00 -8.67
C ASP A 59 20.74 -18.15 -9.10
N ARG A 60 19.86 -17.32 -8.54
CA ARG A 60 18.42 -17.35 -8.81
C ARG A 60 17.97 -16.16 -9.66
N LEU A 61 17.18 -16.45 -10.68
CA LEU A 61 16.47 -15.44 -11.47
C LEU A 61 14.97 -15.50 -11.22
N VAL A 62 14.38 -14.35 -10.94
CA VAL A 62 12.93 -14.18 -10.82
C VAL A 62 12.44 -13.27 -11.94
N THR A 63 11.36 -13.70 -12.60
CA THR A 63 10.71 -12.91 -13.67
C THR A 63 9.63 -12.04 -13.05
N VAL A 64 9.74 -10.73 -13.22
CA VAL A 64 8.71 -9.77 -12.88
C VAL A 64 8.01 -9.35 -14.16
N GLU A 65 6.71 -9.63 -14.24
CA GLU A 65 5.84 -9.20 -15.31
C GLU A 65 5.12 -7.91 -14.91
N PHE A 66 5.01 -6.96 -15.82
CA PHE A 66 4.37 -5.68 -15.56
C PHE A 66 3.05 -5.59 -16.32
N ASP A 67 2.00 -5.28 -15.59
CA ASP A 67 0.65 -5.12 -16.12
C ASP A 67 0.13 -3.70 -15.83
N THR A 68 -0.54 -3.11 -16.81
CA THR A 68 -0.94 -1.71 -16.79
C THR A 68 -2.40 -1.57 -17.17
N ASN A 69 -3.23 -1.11 -16.22
CA ASN A 69 -4.67 -0.93 -16.40
C ASN A 69 -5.08 0.53 -16.14
N VAL A 70 -6.13 0.96 -16.83
CA VAL A 70 -6.72 2.29 -16.65
C VAL A 70 -8.23 2.13 -16.49
N ASN A 71 -8.80 2.75 -15.46
CA ASN A 71 -10.24 2.81 -15.30
C ASN A 71 -10.87 3.60 -16.48
N PRO A 72 -11.97 3.12 -17.10
CA PRO A 72 -12.63 3.80 -18.21
C PRO A 72 -13.03 5.27 -17.95
N ALA A 73 -13.27 5.63 -16.68
CA ALA A 73 -13.59 7.01 -16.29
C ALA A 73 -12.38 7.96 -16.30
N LEU A 74 -11.16 7.44 -16.45
CA LEU A 74 -9.93 8.22 -16.56
C LEU A 74 -9.47 8.25 -18.02
N PRO A 75 -9.46 9.42 -18.70
CA PRO A 75 -9.08 9.54 -20.10
C PRO A 75 -7.55 9.52 -20.27
N TRP A 76 -6.89 8.56 -19.64
CA TRP A 76 -5.44 8.38 -19.71
C TRP A 76 -5.10 7.16 -20.54
N LYS A 77 -3.88 7.16 -21.07
CA LYS A 77 -3.23 5.99 -21.63
C LYS A 77 -2.04 5.66 -20.76
N PHE A 78 -1.98 4.42 -20.32
CA PHE A 78 -0.94 3.92 -19.44
C PHE A 78 -0.29 2.72 -20.09
N LYS A 79 1.04 2.71 -20.13
CA LYS A 79 1.85 1.62 -20.70
C LYS A 79 3.12 1.46 -19.88
N VAL A 80 3.63 0.24 -19.86
CA VAL A 80 4.99 -0.04 -19.37
C VAL A 80 5.97 -0.01 -20.55
N ALA A 81 7.21 0.40 -20.31
CA ALA A 81 8.27 0.34 -21.32
C ALA A 81 8.67 -1.11 -21.65
N GLU A 82 8.78 -1.95 -20.62
CA GLU A 82 9.14 -3.36 -20.72
C GLU A 82 8.12 -4.22 -19.96
N TYR A 83 7.54 -5.23 -20.63
CA TYR A 83 6.50 -6.07 -20.03
C TYR A 83 7.05 -7.14 -19.07
N LYS A 84 8.33 -7.50 -19.21
CA LYS A 84 8.97 -8.52 -18.38
C LYS A 84 10.41 -8.12 -18.10
N MET A 85 10.83 -8.30 -16.86
CA MET A 85 12.21 -8.09 -16.41
C MET A 85 12.65 -9.27 -15.58
N LYS A 86 13.89 -9.71 -15.76
CA LYS A 86 14.50 -10.76 -14.92
C LYS A 86 15.45 -10.09 -13.95
N ILE A 87 15.31 -10.40 -12.68
CA ILE A 87 16.10 -9.80 -11.61
C ILE A 87 16.61 -10.88 -10.66
N HIS A 88 17.70 -10.57 -9.97
CA HIS A 88 18.17 -11.37 -8.85
C HIS A 88 17.46 -10.91 -7.56
N PRO A 89 16.89 -11.84 -6.76
CA PRO A 89 16.35 -11.48 -5.46
C PRO A 89 17.41 -10.78 -4.59
N GLY A 90 17.06 -9.66 -3.98
CA GLY A 90 17.94 -8.75 -3.25
C GLY A 90 18.49 -7.59 -4.10
N GLU A 91 18.39 -7.66 -5.43
CA GLU A 91 18.82 -6.58 -6.33
C GLU A 91 17.77 -5.45 -6.39
N ILE A 92 18.24 -4.21 -6.47
CA ILE A 92 17.38 -3.05 -6.74
C ILE A 92 17.15 -2.97 -8.24
N ALA A 93 15.89 -3.03 -8.65
CA ALA A 93 15.46 -2.93 -10.04
C ALA A 93 14.55 -1.73 -10.26
N GLU A 94 14.51 -1.23 -11.50
CA GLU A 94 13.73 -0.06 -11.88
C GLU A 94 12.85 -0.37 -13.09
N ALA A 95 11.56 -0.06 -12.99
CA ALA A 95 10.63 -0.19 -14.10
C ALA A 95 10.12 1.18 -14.55
N VAL A 96 10.14 1.42 -15.85
CA VAL A 96 9.68 2.67 -16.45
C VAL A 96 8.25 2.51 -16.95
N PHE A 97 7.37 3.39 -16.48
CA PHE A 97 6.00 3.48 -16.94
C PHE A 97 5.72 4.83 -17.61
N ILE A 98 4.89 4.80 -18.65
CA ILE A 98 4.53 5.97 -19.45
C ILE A 98 3.03 6.22 -19.29
N VAL A 99 2.69 7.43 -18.85
CA VAL A 99 1.31 7.93 -18.78
C VAL A 99 1.11 9.11 -19.71
N GLU A 100 -0.06 9.17 -20.33
CA GLU A 100 -0.45 10.23 -21.26
C GLU A 100 -1.91 10.61 -21.01
N ASN A 101 -2.18 11.90 -20.79
CA ASN A 101 -3.54 12.42 -20.70
C ASN A 101 -4.10 12.67 -22.11
N LYS A 102 -5.19 11.99 -22.47
CA LYS A 102 -5.82 12.15 -23.79
C LYS A 102 -6.85 13.28 -23.84
N SER A 103 -7.18 13.88 -22.71
CA SER A 103 -8.14 14.97 -22.64
C SER A 103 -7.47 16.35 -22.80
N ASP A 104 -8.29 17.35 -23.12
CA ASP A 104 -7.86 18.75 -23.24
C ASP A 104 -7.99 19.51 -21.90
N LYS A 105 -8.13 18.79 -20.79
CA LYS A 105 -8.24 19.34 -19.43
C LYS A 105 -7.22 18.69 -18.51
N SER A 106 -6.84 19.40 -17.45
CA SER A 106 -6.09 18.79 -16.36
C SER A 106 -6.94 17.72 -15.68
N VAL A 107 -6.36 16.56 -15.43
CA VAL A 107 -7.04 15.44 -14.76
C VAL A 107 -6.14 14.90 -13.67
N ILE A 108 -6.75 14.54 -12.54
CA ILE A 108 -6.07 13.93 -11.41
C ILE A 108 -6.32 12.43 -11.43
N GLY A 109 -5.25 11.65 -11.38
CA GLY A 109 -5.29 10.20 -11.31
C GLY A 109 -4.46 9.67 -10.15
N GLN A 110 -4.84 8.52 -9.62
CA GLN A 110 -4.07 7.80 -8.62
C GLN A 110 -3.95 6.34 -9.04
N ALA A 111 -2.75 5.78 -8.89
CA ALA A 111 -2.49 4.38 -9.19
C ALA A 111 -2.64 3.52 -7.94
N VAL A 112 -3.32 2.39 -8.10
CA VAL A 112 -3.44 1.33 -7.09
C VAL A 112 -2.61 0.13 -7.57
N PRO A 113 -1.55 -0.25 -6.84
CA PRO A 113 -0.78 -1.44 -7.14
C PRO A 113 -1.47 -2.73 -6.70
N SER A 114 -1.14 -3.83 -7.38
CA SER A 114 -1.41 -5.20 -6.97
C SER A 114 -0.23 -6.11 -7.36
N VAL A 115 0.04 -7.14 -6.56
CA VAL A 115 1.09 -8.13 -6.84
C VAL A 115 0.48 -9.54 -6.81
N ALA A 116 0.78 -10.32 -7.83
CA ALA A 116 0.37 -11.73 -7.93
C ALA A 116 1.59 -12.65 -8.12
N PRO A 117 1.61 -13.86 -7.54
CA PRO A 117 0.64 -14.39 -6.58
C PRO A 117 0.70 -13.66 -5.23
N ALA A 118 -0.37 -13.73 -4.43
CA ALA A 118 -0.46 -13.03 -3.15
C ALA A 118 0.68 -13.38 -2.17
N GLN A 119 1.23 -14.59 -2.26
CA GLN A 119 2.39 -15.00 -1.46
C GLN A 119 3.65 -14.20 -1.80
N ALA A 120 3.80 -13.74 -3.04
CA ALA A 120 4.94 -12.93 -3.48
C ALA A 120 4.84 -11.48 -3.00
N SER A 121 3.65 -10.97 -2.71
CA SER A 121 3.46 -9.57 -2.30
C SER A 121 4.14 -9.26 -0.96
N LEU A 122 4.29 -10.25 -0.09
CA LEU A 122 4.98 -10.12 1.20
C LEU A 122 6.49 -9.90 1.07
N TYR A 123 7.05 -10.27 -0.08
CA TYR A 123 8.49 -10.18 -0.37
C TYR A 123 8.80 -9.05 -1.37
N PHE A 124 7.80 -8.24 -1.73
CA PHE A 124 7.94 -7.15 -2.67
C PHE A 124 8.03 -5.82 -1.91
N ASN A 125 9.24 -5.29 -1.78
CA ASN A 125 9.49 -4.04 -1.09
C ASN A 125 9.60 -2.89 -2.09
N LYS A 126 8.69 -1.92 -2.00
CA LYS A 126 8.73 -0.70 -2.80
C LYS A 126 9.63 0.29 -2.09
N THR A 127 10.78 0.58 -2.69
CA THR A 127 11.77 1.48 -2.10
C THR A 127 11.40 2.96 -2.30
N GLU A 128 10.62 3.31 -3.34
CA GLU A 128 10.23 4.70 -3.60
C GLU A 128 8.74 4.87 -3.96
N CYS A 129 8.00 5.52 -3.05
CA CYS A 129 6.56 5.76 -3.12
C CYS A 129 6.21 7.08 -3.84
N PHE A 130 6.35 7.15 -5.17
CA PHE A 130 5.64 8.17 -5.97
C PHE A 130 4.22 7.73 -6.35
N CYS A 131 3.99 6.42 -6.38
CA CYS A 131 2.79 5.83 -6.97
C CYS A 131 1.51 6.01 -6.13
N PHE A 132 1.63 6.31 -4.83
CA PHE A 132 0.48 6.55 -3.96
C PHE A 132 0.05 8.02 -3.92
N ILE A 133 0.81 8.90 -4.56
CA ILE A 133 0.53 10.32 -4.62
C ILE A 133 -0.36 10.58 -5.83
N LYS A 134 -1.38 11.43 -5.65
CA LYS A 134 -2.22 11.93 -6.74
C LYS A 134 -1.32 12.57 -7.81
N GLN A 135 -1.39 12.05 -9.02
CA GLN A 135 -0.70 12.61 -10.17
C GLN A 135 -1.67 13.55 -10.91
N VAL A 136 -1.21 14.77 -11.15
CA VAL A 136 -1.92 15.73 -11.99
C VAL A 136 -1.23 15.74 -13.34
N LEU A 137 -1.98 15.43 -14.39
CA LEU A 137 -1.50 15.57 -15.77
C LEU A 137 -2.30 16.67 -16.44
N GLY A 138 -1.60 17.64 -17.01
CA GLY A 138 -2.16 18.69 -17.83
C GLY A 138 -2.75 18.17 -19.14
N PRO A 139 -3.40 19.05 -19.92
CA PRO A 139 -3.95 18.72 -21.23
C PRO A 139 -2.87 18.13 -22.14
N ARG A 140 -3.12 16.96 -22.73
CA ARG A 140 -2.19 16.29 -23.65
C ARG A 140 -0.79 16.02 -23.09
N GLU A 141 -0.61 16.09 -21.78
CA GLU A 141 0.69 15.88 -21.15
C GLU A 141 1.05 14.38 -21.16
N ARG A 142 2.32 14.11 -21.49
CA ARG A 142 2.94 12.78 -21.35
C ARG A 142 4.03 12.86 -20.29
N LYS A 143 4.04 11.89 -19.38
CA LYS A 143 5.01 11.79 -18.29
C LYS A 143 5.55 10.36 -18.16
N GLU A 144 6.84 10.26 -17.89
CA GLU A 144 7.49 8.99 -17.58
C GLU A 144 7.69 8.90 -16.07
N MET A 145 7.36 7.75 -15.50
CA MET A 145 7.36 7.48 -14.07
C MET A 145 8.16 6.23 -13.81
N ILE A 146 9.22 6.36 -13.01
CA ILE A 146 10.11 5.27 -12.65
C ILE A 146 9.66 4.72 -11.29
N VAL A 147 9.58 3.39 -11.20
CA VAL A 147 9.32 2.67 -9.95
C VAL A 147 10.53 1.84 -9.62
N ARG A 148 11.17 2.15 -8.49
CA ARG A 148 12.26 1.36 -7.92
C ARG A 148 11.69 0.35 -6.93
N PHE A 149 12.12 -0.90 -7.03
CA PHE A 149 11.64 -1.97 -6.18
C PHE A 149 12.73 -3.01 -5.92
N VAL A 150 12.54 -3.78 -4.85
CA VAL A 150 13.41 -4.90 -4.47
C VAL A 150 12.51 -6.10 -4.18
N VAL A 151 12.90 -7.26 -4.72
CA VAL A 151 12.31 -8.56 -4.33
C VAL A 151 13.21 -9.19 -3.29
N ASP A 152 12.68 -9.51 -2.12
CA ASP A 152 13.47 -10.10 -1.02
C ASP A 152 13.97 -11.51 -1.38
N SER A 153 15.20 -11.84 -0.98
CA SER A 153 15.82 -13.15 -1.25
C SER A 153 15.15 -14.31 -0.50
N LYS A 154 14.37 -14.03 0.55
CA LYS A 154 13.53 -15.01 1.26
C LYS A 154 12.29 -15.45 0.47
N LEU A 155 12.07 -14.92 -0.75
CA LEU A 155 10.98 -15.35 -1.61
C LEU A 155 11.01 -16.89 -1.78
N PRO A 156 9.93 -17.63 -1.54
CA PRO A 156 9.92 -19.08 -1.68
C PRO A 156 10.36 -19.53 -3.08
N GLU A 157 11.21 -20.56 -3.17
CA GLU A 157 11.78 -21.06 -4.45
C GLU A 157 10.72 -21.44 -5.50
N LYS A 158 9.55 -21.89 -5.04
CA LYS A 158 8.39 -22.20 -5.90
C LYS A 158 7.88 -21.02 -6.72
N ILE A 159 8.20 -19.78 -6.33
CA ILE A 159 7.79 -18.56 -7.01
C ILE A 159 8.93 -18.09 -7.90
N THR A 160 8.82 -18.37 -9.20
CA THR A 160 9.78 -17.95 -10.24
C THR A 160 9.27 -16.76 -11.06
N THR A 161 7.97 -16.54 -11.07
CA THR A 161 7.31 -15.45 -11.81
C THR A 161 6.33 -14.73 -10.89
N MET A 162 6.36 -13.40 -10.93
CA MET A 162 5.38 -12.55 -10.27
C MET A 162 4.91 -11.45 -11.21
N THR A 163 3.70 -10.98 -11.02
CA THR A 163 3.11 -9.91 -11.82
C THR A 163 2.87 -8.70 -10.93
N LEU A 164 3.47 -7.57 -11.28
CA LEU A 164 3.19 -6.26 -10.72
C LEU A 164 2.17 -5.54 -11.61
N SER A 165 0.93 -5.49 -11.16
CA SER A 165 -0.14 -4.79 -11.87
C SER A 165 -0.38 -3.42 -11.23
N TYR A 166 -0.53 -2.39 -12.07
CA TYR A 166 -0.94 -1.06 -11.66
C TYR A 166 -2.24 -0.67 -12.36
N THR A 167 -3.23 -0.22 -11.58
CA THR A 167 -4.48 0.30 -12.13
C THR A 167 -4.66 1.77 -11.75
N PHE A 168 -4.82 2.64 -12.75
CA PHE A 168 -5.10 4.05 -12.53
C PHE A 168 -6.61 4.35 -12.40
N PHE A 169 -6.98 5.14 -11.40
CA PHE A 169 -8.32 5.63 -11.16
C PHE A 169 -8.37 7.15 -11.20
N ARG A 170 -9.51 7.70 -11.67
CA ARG A 170 -9.76 9.13 -11.59
C ARG A 170 -10.06 9.51 -10.14
N VAL A 171 -9.38 10.54 -9.66
CA VAL A 171 -9.66 11.15 -8.37
C VAL A 171 -10.37 12.47 -8.62
N PRO A 172 -11.56 12.71 -8.03
CA PRO A 172 -12.20 14.02 -8.09
C PRO A 172 -11.30 15.06 -7.41
N ASP A 173 -11.15 16.23 -8.03
CA ASP A 173 -10.62 17.39 -7.33
C ASP A 173 -11.67 17.85 -6.30
N SER A 174 -11.26 18.37 -5.14
CA SER A 174 -12.17 19.03 -4.19
C SER A 174 -12.97 20.17 -4.85
N ASN A 175 -12.45 20.74 -5.94
CA ASN A 175 -13.14 21.73 -6.76
C ASN A 175 -14.17 21.14 -7.76
N ASP A 176 -14.06 19.87 -8.15
CA ASP A 176 -15.02 19.19 -9.05
C ASP A 176 -16.33 18.85 -8.31
N VAL A 177 -16.28 18.64 -7.00
CA VAL A 177 -17.47 18.33 -6.16
C VAL A 177 -18.47 19.50 -6.14
N ILE A 178 -17.98 20.74 -6.18
CA ILE A 178 -18.84 21.94 -6.12
C ILE A 178 -19.63 22.18 -7.42
N VAL A 179 -19.17 21.63 -8.55
CA VAL A 179 -19.83 21.83 -9.86
C VAL A 179 -21.04 20.92 -10.04
N SER A 180 -21.07 19.75 -9.40
CA SER A 180 -22.19 18.81 -9.55
C SER A 180 -23.43 19.23 -8.73
N ASP A 181 -23.27 20.01 -7.66
CA ASP A 181 -24.38 20.40 -6.77
C ASP A 181 -25.08 21.70 -7.20
N LYS A 182 -24.45 22.54 -8.04
CA LYS A 182 -25.07 23.78 -8.53
C LYS A 182 -26.16 23.59 -9.59
N LYS A 183 -26.34 22.39 -10.14
CA LYS A 183 -27.36 22.16 -11.20
C LYS A 183 -28.76 21.87 -10.65
N SER A 184 -28.90 21.61 -9.34
CA SER A 184 -30.18 21.29 -8.67
C SER A 184 -30.76 22.46 -7.86
N VAL A 185 -30.00 23.52 -7.55
CA VAL A 185 -30.55 24.70 -6.85
C VAL A 185 -31.15 25.67 -7.87
N LYS A 186 -32.26 25.27 -8.51
CA LYS A 186 -33.09 26.16 -9.32
C LYS A 186 -34.25 26.67 -8.45
N ALA A 187 -34.10 27.93 -8.02
CA ALA A 187 -35.15 28.85 -7.58
C ALA A 187 -36.17 28.35 -6.53
N ILE A 188 -35.91 28.62 -5.25
CA ILE A 188 -36.98 28.84 -4.27
C ILE A 188 -37.20 30.35 -4.24
N ASN A 189 -38.32 30.81 -4.81
CA ASN A 189 -38.69 32.22 -4.89
C ASN A 189 -39.30 32.67 -3.55
N THR A 190 -38.62 33.54 -2.82
CA THR A 190 -39.08 34.12 -1.55
C THR A 190 -40.07 35.26 -1.80
N LYS A 191 -41.29 34.95 -2.27
CA LYS A 191 -42.33 35.97 -2.51
C LYS A 191 -43.72 35.66 -1.98
N ASP A 192 -43.83 34.78 -1.00
CA ASP A 192 -45.07 34.52 -0.26
C ASP A 192 -44.86 34.70 1.26
N TRP A 193 -44.43 35.90 1.65
CA TRP A 193 -44.32 36.38 3.03
C TRP A 193 -44.69 37.87 3.02
#